data_AF-A0A842SSD1-F1
#
_entry.id   AF-A0A842SSD1-F1
#
_cell.length_a   1.000
_cell.length_b   1.000
_cell.length_c   1.000
_cell.angle_alpha   90.00
_cell.angle_beta   90.00
_cell.angle_gamma   90.00
#
_symmetry.space_group_name_H-M   'P 1'
#
loop_
_entity.id
_entity.type
_entity.pdbx_description
1 polymer ?
#
loop_
_entity_poly.entity_id
_entity_poly.type
_entity_poly.pdbx_seq_one_letter_code
_entity_poly.pdbx_strand_id
1 'polypeptide(L)'
;MEDVHFIKDYVAFTSKQQVQFDPKLEPLITNFFAELKEREDDHLIELSPRLVLGVVRMAKALARMQLKSKVTKEDLEQVLQAFQQSLIIAPDNVAKKRYRSH
;
A
#
# COMPACT_ATOMS: atom_id res chain seq x y z
N MET A 1 -15.51 4.12 26.18
CA MET A 1 -16.19 4.71 25.00
C MET A 1 -15.55 6.03 24.54
N GLU A 2 -14.71 6.68 25.35
CA GLU A 2 -14.01 7.93 24.99
C GLU A 2 -13.00 7.75 23.85
N ASP A 3 -12.18 6.68 23.89
CA ASP A 3 -11.17 6.41 22.85
C ASP A 3 -11.76 6.27 21.45
N VAL A 4 -12.95 5.65 21.35
CA VAL A 4 -13.65 5.48 20.07
C VAL A 4 -14.07 6.83 19.48
N HIS A 5 -14.49 7.78 20.31
CA HIS A 5 -14.82 9.13 19.87
C HIS A 5 -13.55 9.88 19.45
N PHE A 6 -12.49 9.79 20.26
CA PHE A 6 -11.20 10.38 19.93
C PHE A 6 -10.66 9.90 18.58
N ILE A 7 -10.66 8.58 18.32
CA ILE A 7 -10.19 8.02 17.04
C ILE A 7 -11.02 8.57 15.87
N LYS A 8 -12.36 8.62 16.00
CA LYS A 8 -13.24 9.16 14.95
C LYS A 8 -12.95 10.63 14.68
N ASP A 9 -12.82 11.43 15.74
CA ASP A 9 -12.56 12.85 15.62
C ASP A 9 -11.17 13.11 15.03
N TYR A 10 -10.17 12.30 15.39
CA TYR A 10 -8.83 12.37 14.82
C TYR A 10 -8.82 12.03 13.33
N VAL A 11 -9.49 10.95 12.92
CA VAL A 11 -9.62 10.59 11.50
C VAL A 11 -10.37 11.70 10.75
N ALA A 12 -11.46 12.21 11.30
CA ALA A 12 -12.24 13.29 10.70
C ALA A 12 -11.42 14.58 10.56
N PHE A 13 -10.63 14.93 11.57
CA PHE A 13 -9.72 16.08 11.55
C PHE A 13 -8.65 15.92 10.48
N THR A 14 -7.90 14.82 10.51
CA THR A 14 -6.80 14.58 9.58
C THR A 14 -7.29 14.44 8.14
N SER A 15 -8.46 13.84 7.89
CA SER A 15 -9.05 13.66 6.54
C SER A 15 -9.12 14.94 5.70
N LYS A 16 -9.24 16.10 6.35
CA LYS A 16 -9.35 17.42 5.70
C LYS A 16 -8.02 17.96 5.20
N GLN A 17 -6.90 17.43 5.69
CA GLN A 17 -5.56 17.88 5.33
C GLN A 17 -5.19 17.44 3.91
N GLN A 18 -4.77 18.40 3.10
CA GLN A 18 -4.16 18.14 1.80
C GLN A 18 -2.68 17.83 1.96
N VAL A 19 -2.32 16.58 1.70
CA VAL A 19 -0.93 16.13 1.67
C VAL A 19 -0.42 16.14 0.25
N GLN A 20 0.73 16.78 0.05
CA GLN A 20 1.41 16.84 -1.23
C GLN A 20 2.29 15.60 -1.42
N PHE A 21 2.38 15.11 -2.65
CA PHE A 21 3.34 14.08 -3.02
C PHE A 21 4.55 14.78 -3.62
N ASP A 22 5.74 14.48 -3.14
CA ASP A 22 6.98 15.02 -3.69
C ASP A 22 7.32 14.30 -5.00
N PRO A 23 7.37 14.99 -6.16
CA PRO A 23 7.70 14.37 -7.44
C PRO A 23 9.05 13.64 -7.43
N LYS A 24 9.98 14.00 -6.53
CA LYS A 24 11.28 13.31 -6.39
C LYS A 24 11.15 11.85 -5.96
N LEU A 25 10.00 11.44 -5.44
CA LEU A 25 9.73 10.07 -5.02
C LEU A 25 9.14 9.20 -6.15
N GLU A 26 8.81 9.79 -7.30
CA GLU A 26 8.30 9.07 -8.47
C GLU A 26 9.19 7.87 -8.87
N PRO A 27 10.54 8.00 -8.95
CA PRO A 27 11.40 6.88 -9.34
C PRO A 27 11.29 5.66 -8.42
N LEU A 28 11.00 5.87 -7.13
CA LEU A 28 10.83 4.77 -6.18
C LEU A 28 9.59 3.95 -6.51
N ILE A 29 8.51 4.61 -6.94
CA ILE A 29 7.26 3.95 -7.31
C ILE A 29 7.43 3.22 -8.64
N THR A 30 7.99 3.89 -9.65
CA THR A 30 8.12 3.30 -10.99
C THR A 30 9.05 2.10 -10.98
N ASN A 31 10.19 2.18 -10.28
CA ASN A 31 11.12 1.06 -10.16
C ASN A 31 10.47 -0.12 -9.43
N PHE A 32 9.79 0.13 -8.31
CA PHE A 32 9.10 -0.91 -7.55
C PHE A 32 8.03 -1.65 -8.39
N PHE A 33 7.21 -0.92 -9.14
CA PHE A 33 6.19 -1.55 -9.99
C PHE A 33 6.78 -2.25 -11.21
N ALA A 34 7.93 -1.78 -11.74
CA ALA A 34 8.66 -2.50 -12.78
C ALA A 34 9.18 -3.85 -12.27
N GLU A 35 9.80 -3.87 -11.09
CA GLU A 35 10.30 -5.09 -10.43
C GLU A 35 9.16 -6.07 -10.09
N LEU A 36 8.02 -5.56 -9.61
CA LEU A 36 6.83 -6.39 -9.38
C LEU A 36 6.31 -7.00 -10.69
N LYS A 37 6.34 -6.25 -11.80
CA LYS A 37 5.83 -6.73 -13.09
C LYS A 37 6.67 -7.88 -13.64
N GLU A 38 7.98 -7.89 -13.38
CA GLU A 38 8.85 -9.02 -13.73
C GLU A 38 8.49 -10.32 -13.00
N ARG A 39 7.77 -10.23 -11.88
CA ARG A 39 7.37 -11.36 -11.02
C ARG A 39 5.86 -11.49 -10.91
N GLU A 40 5.12 -11.01 -11.92
CA GLU A 40 3.66 -10.95 -11.87
C GLU A 40 3.01 -12.33 -11.71
N ASP A 41 3.63 -13.39 -12.23
CA ASP A 41 3.16 -14.78 -12.07
C ASP A 41 3.15 -15.25 -10.61
N ASP A 42 3.92 -14.60 -9.73
CA ASP A 42 3.97 -14.88 -8.30
C ASP A 42 2.87 -14.12 -7.52
N HIS A 43 2.08 -13.26 -8.20
CA HIS A 43 1.10 -12.39 -7.58
C HIS A 43 -0.34 -12.86 -7.80
N LEU A 44 -1.20 -12.64 -6.81
CA LEU A 44 -2.62 -13.04 -6.86
C LEU A 44 -3.49 -12.12 -7.70
N ILE A 45 -2.98 -10.94 -8.04
CA ILE A 45 -3.71 -9.90 -8.74
C ILE A 45 -2.86 -9.36 -9.89
N GLU A 46 -3.55 -9.00 -10.97
CA GLU A 46 -2.93 -8.31 -12.10
C GLU A 46 -2.44 -6.92 -11.69
N LEU A 47 -1.22 -6.59 -12.10
CA LEU A 47 -0.64 -5.27 -11.87
C LEU A 47 -1.18 -4.27 -12.89
N SER A 48 -2.09 -3.41 -12.43
CA SER A 48 -2.71 -2.36 -13.24
C SER A 48 -2.30 -0.95 -12.76
N PRO A 49 -2.40 0.10 -13.62
CA PRO A 49 -2.15 1.49 -13.22
C PRO A 49 -2.95 1.97 -12.00
N ARG A 50 -4.08 1.30 -11.70
CA ARG A 50 -4.90 1.60 -10.52
C ARG A 50 -4.16 1.28 -9.22
N LEU A 51 -3.30 0.27 -9.21
CA LEU A 51 -2.49 -0.09 -8.04
C LEU A 51 -1.43 0.96 -7.74
N VAL A 52 -0.81 1.53 -8.77
CA VAL A 52 0.12 2.66 -8.65
C VAL A 52 -0.56 3.85 -7.97
N LEU A 53 -1.75 4.22 -8.46
CA LEU A 53 -2.56 5.28 -7.85
C LEU A 53 -2.98 4.92 -6.41
N GLY A 54 -3.27 3.64 -6.14
CA GLY A 54 -3.53 3.12 -4.81
C GLY A 54 -2.38 3.37 -3.85
N VAL A 55 -1.16 3.00 -4.24
CA VAL A 55 0.07 3.24 -3.46
C VAL A 55 0.29 4.72 -3.17
N VAL A 56 0.16 5.59 -4.17
CA VAL A 56 0.28 7.05 -3.97
C VAL A 56 -0.75 7.56 -2.96
N ARG A 57 -1.99 7.08 -3.03
CA ARG A 57 -3.06 7.45 -2.09
C ARG A 57 -2.79 6.94 -0.68
N MET A 58 -2.28 5.72 -0.54
CA MET A 58 -1.89 5.15 0.75
C MET A 58 -0.74 5.94 1.39
N ALA A 59 0.29 6.32 0.62
CA ALA A 59 1.40 7.13 1.13
C ALA A 59 0.92 8.50 1.62
N LYS A 60 0.02 9.16 0.86
CA LYS A 60 -0.63 10.42 1.32
C LYS A 60 -1.48 10.22 2.57
N ALA A 61 -2.18 9.09 2.68
CA ALA A 61 -2.99 8.78 3.86
C ALA A 61 -2.13 8.56 5.11
N LEU A 62 -1.01 7.85 4.98
CA LEU A 62 -0.06 7.65 6.08
C LEU A 62 0.53 8.98 6.55
N ALA A 63 1.05 9.79 5.62
CA ALA A 63 1.58 11.12 5.94
C ALA A 63 0.51 12.02 6.60
N ARG A 64 -0.75 11.92 6.14
CA ARG A 64 -1.90 12.64 6.74
C ARG A 64 -2.17 12.20 8.18
N MET A 65 -2.15 10.90 8.45
CA MET A 65 -2.31 10.35 9.81
C MET A 65 -1.19 10.80 10.76
N GLN A 66 -0.02 11.15 10.21
CA GLN A 66 1.12 11.69 10.94
C GLN A 66 1.16 13.24 10.93
N LEU A 67 0.08 13.90 10.47
CA LEU A 67 -0.03 15.36 10.38
C LEU A 67 1.02 16.03 9.49
N LYS A 68 1.68 15.29 8.59
CA LYS A 68 2.67 15.83 7.66
C LYS A 68 2.00 16.54 6.49
N SER A 69 2.59 17.63 6.01
CA SER A 69 2.13 18.33 4.81
C SER A 69 2.56 17.67 3.49
N LYS A 70 3.58 16.80 3.54
CA LYS A 70 4.16 16.11 2.39
C LYS A 70 4.49 14.66 2.72
N VAL A 71 4.38 13.81 1.72
CA VAL A 71 4.88 12.42 1.78
C VAL A 71 6.40 12.44 1.88
N THR A 72 6.96 11.73 2.85
CA THR A 72 8.41 11.50 2.94
C THR A 72 8.80 10.16 2.30
N LYS A 73 10.10 9.95 2.10
CA LYS A 73 10.61 8.68 1.57
C LYS A 73 10.22 7.51 2.47
N GLU A 74 10.31 7.70 3.79
CA GLU A 74 9.99 6.69 4.81
C GLU A 74 8.50 6.33 4.81
N ASP A 75 7.61 7.29 4.53
CA ASP A 75 6.17 7.01 4.38
C ASP A 75 5.91 6.13 3.16
N LEU A 76 6.58 6.44 2.05
CA LEU A 76 6.45 5.67 0.83
C LEU A 76 7.01 4.26 0.99
N GLU A 77 8.21 4.10 1.57
CA GLU A 77 8.82 2.79 1.81
C GLU A 77 7.95 1.88 2.68
N GLN A 78 7.35 2.42 3.75
CA GLN A 78 6.41 1.68 4.59
C GLN A 78 5.18 1.19 3.80
N VAL A 79 4.63 2.05 2.95
CA VAL A 79 3.47 1.69 2.13
C VAL A 79 3.83 0.66 1.06
N LEU A 80 4.99 0.78 0.42
CA LEU A 80 5.47 -0.20 -0.56
C LEU A 80 5.70 -1.57 0.09
N GLN A 81 6.30 -1.61 1.29
CA GLN A 81 6.48 -2.83 2.04
C GLN A 81 5.14 -3.48 2.41
N ALA A 82 4.18 -2.71 2.94
CA ALA A 82 2.86 -3.21 3.29
C ALA A 82 2.10 -3.71 2.04
N PHE A 83 2.21 -2.99 0.92
CA PHE A 83 1.61 -3.39 -0.35
C PHE A 83 2.22 -4.70 -0.86
N GLN A 84 3.55 -4.84 -0.86
CA GLN A 84 4.22 -6.07 -1.26
C GLN A 84 3.80 -7.28 -0.41
N GLN A 85 3.68 -7.09 0.90
CA GLN A 85 3.20 -8.14 1.81
C GLN A 85 1.74 -8.54 1.51
N SER A 86 0.92 -7.61 1.02
CA SER A 86 -0.47 -7.91 0.64
C SER A 86 -0.60 -8.73 -0.64
N LEU A 87 0.44 -8.77 -1.48
CA LEU A 87 0.45 -9.56 -2.72
C LEU A 87 0.76 -11.05 -2.46
N ILE A 88 1.36 -11.38 -1.32
CA ILE A 88 1.77 -12.74 -0.95
C ILE A 88 0.74 -13.35 0.01
N ILE A 89 0.09 -14.44 -0.38
CA ILE A 89 -0.60 -15.33 0.56
C ILE A 89 0.24 -16.59 0.74
N ALA A 90 0.47 -16.95 2.00
CA ALA A 90 1.06 -18.22 2.40
C ALA A 90 0.37 -19.41 1.70
N PRO A 91 1.11 -20.46 1.29
CA PRO A 91 0.60 -21.55 0.46
C PRO A 91 -0.32 -22.53 1.21
N ASP A 92 -1.20 -22.09 2.10
CA ASP A 92 -2.14 -22.99 2.79
C ASP A 92 -3.25 -23.52 1.87
N ASN A 93 -3.39 -22.98 0.65
CA ASN A 93 -4.35 -23.45 -0.34
C ASN A 93 -3.73 -24.04 -1.62
N VAL A 94 -2.42 -23.95 -1.82
CA VAL A 94 -1.74 -24.59 -2.96
C VAL A 94 -1.57 -26.10 -2.70
N ALA A 95 -1.45 -26.52 -1.44
CA ALA A 95 -1.29 -27.92 -1.04
C ALA A 95 -2.53 -28.80 -1.32
N LYS A 96 -3.75 -28.24 -1.24
CA LYS A 96 -4.99 -29.03 -1.43
C LYS A 96 -5.31 -29.35 -2.90
N LYS A 97 -4.74 -28.62 -3.86
CA LYS A 97 -4.97 -28.86 -5.30
C LYS A 97 -4.08 -29.99 -5.86
N ARG A 98 -2.98 -30.32 -5.18
CA ARG A 98 -2.08 -31.43 -5.56
C ARG A 98 -2.52 -32.81 -5.05
N TYR A 99 -3.42 -32.88 -4.07
CA TYR A 99 -3.88 -34.15 -3.47
C TYR A 99 -5.18 -34.72 -4.04
N ARG A 100 -5.85 -34.05 -4.98
CA ARG A 100 -7.12 -34.49 -5.58
C ARG A 100 -6.99 -35.07 -6.99
N SER A 101 -5.78 -35.45 -7.38
CA SER A 101 -5.50 -36.14 -8.64
C SER A 101 -4.88 -37.52 -8.34
N HIS A 102 -5.62 -38.35 -7.63
CA HIS A 102 -5.41 -39.79 -7.52
C HIS A 102 -6.73 -40.49 -7.87
#